data_AF-T0PYE2-F1
#
_entry.id   AF-T0PYE2-F1
#
_cell.length_a   1.000
_cell.length_b   1.000
_cell.length_c   1.000
_cell.angle_alpha   90.00
_cell.angle_beta   90.00
_cell.angle_gamma   90.00
#
_symmetry.space_group_name_H-M   'P 1'
#
loop_
_entity.id
_entity.type
_entity.pdbx_description
1 polymer ?
#
loop_
_entity_poly.entity_id
_entity_poly.type
_entity_poly.pdbx_seq_one_letter_code
_entity_poly.pdbx_strand_id
1 'polypeptide(L)'
;MVRSVRPDHCTSYNDCKQHTGGKKGFNVPIEVTPTRFANGRNCRKLYVTRPDAPDAFLFPGDTGKNADCRPDEVFNVVYCPGGRLRA
;
A
#
# COMPACT_ATOMS: atom_id res chain seq x y z
N MET A 1 -14.07 12.30 27.58
CA MET A 1 -14.84 12.05 26.34
C MET A 1 -13.89 11.50 25.29
N VAL A 2 -13.95 10.21 24.95
CA VAL A 2 -13.24 9.68 23.78
C VAL A 2 -14.04 10.13 22.56
N ARG A 3 -13.61 11.21 21.90
CA ARG A 3 -14.13 11.59 20.59
C ARG A 3 -13.86 10.40 19.66
N SER A 4 -14.90 9.65 19.32
CA SER A 4 -14.84 8.67 18.22
C SER A 4 -14.71 9.45 16.92
N VAL A 5 -13.48 9.89 16.62
CA VAL A 5 -13.09 10.31 15.28
C VAL A 5 -13.08 9.03 14.45
N ARG A 6 -13.91 8.97 13.43
CA ARG A 6 -14.02 7.81 12.55
C ARG A 6 -12.66 7.58 11.86
N PRO A 7 -12.33 6.34 11.44
CA PRO A 7 -11.08 6.04 10.73
C PRO A 7 -10.87 6.85 9.44
N ASP A 8 -11.91 7.51 8.95
CA ASP A 8 -11.92 8.38 7.77
C ASP A 8 -11.21 9.73 7.96
N HIS A 9 -10.81 10.09 9.19
CA HIS A 9 -10.30 11.42 9.52
C HIS A 9 -8.83 11.49 9.93
N CYS A 10 -8.09 10.37 9.96
CA CYS A 10 -6.67 10.43 10.27
C CYS A 10 -5.85 10.99 9.09
N THR A 11 -4.83 11.78 9.40
CA THR A 11 -4.08 12.61 8.43
C THR A 11 -2.65 12.13 8.17
N SER A 12 -2.21 11.08 8.88
CA SER A 12 -0.91 10.45 8.66
C SER A 12 -0.94 8.98 9.08
N TYR A 13 0.06 8.20 8.65
CA TYR A 13 0.21 6.81 9.09
C TYR A 13 0.26 6.66 10.62
N ASN A 14 1.02 7.53 11.30
CA ASN A 14 1.16 7.50 12.75
C ASN A 14 -0.15 7.88 13.45
N ASP A 15 -0.86 8.86 12.92
CA ASP A 15 -2.17 9.28 13.40
C ASP A 15 -3.19 8.13 13.30
N CYS A 16 -3.27 7.48 12.13
CA CYS A 16 -4.14 6.32 11.93
C CYS A 16 -3.79 5.15 12.85
N LYS A 17 -2.49 4.88 13.09
CA LYS A 17 -2.07 3.86 14.06
C LYS A 17 -2.57 4.19 15.47
N GLN A 18 -2.45 5.44 15.91
CA GLN A 18 -2.92 5.84 17.24
C GLN A 18 -4.45 5.66 17.35
N HIS A 19 -5.19 6.10 16.33
CA HIS A 19 -6.65 5.99 16.28
C HIS A 19 -7.16 4.54 16.21
N THR A 20 -6.39 3.62 15.62
CA THR A 20 -6.81 2.23 15.43
C THR A 20 -6.31 1.27 16.51
N GLY A 21 -5.72 1.78 17.60
CA GLY A 21 -5.16 0.94 18.67
C GLY A 21 -3.87 0.23 18.25
N GLY A 22 -3.05 0.86 17.40
CA GLY A 22 -1.76 0.36 16.97
C GLY A 22 -1.79 -0.54 15.72
N LYS A 23 -2.92 -0.62 15.00
CA LYS A 23 -3.02 -1.45 13.78
C LYS A 23 -2.18 -0.85 12.66
N LYS A 24 -1.45 -1.73 11.97
CA LYS A 24 -0.49 -1.37 10.92
C LYS A 24 -1.07 -1.47 9.50
N GLY A 25 -2.23 -2.10 9.33
CA GLY A 25 -2.84 -2.31 8.01
C GLY A 25 -2.03 -3.18 7.04
N PHE A 26 -1.10 -3.99 7.57
CA PHE A 26 -0.15 -4.78 6.79
C PHE A 26 0.03 -6.17 7.40
N ASN A 27 0.11 -7.20 6.55
CA ASN A 27 0.32 -8.59 6.95
C ASN A 27 1.41 -9.30 6.11
N VAL A 28 1.27 -9.34 4.78
CA VAL A 28 2.13 -10.07 3.86
C VAL A 28 2.83 -9.07 2.93
N PRO A 29 4.18 -9.14 2.80
CA PRO A 29 4.90 -8.37 1.80
C PRO A 29 4.41 -8.71 0.39
N ILE A 30 4.20 -7.70 -0.46
CA ILE A 30 3.77 -7.91 -1.85
C ILE A 30 4.59 -7.06 -2.83
N GLU A 31 4.75 -7.60 -4.04
CA GLU A 31 5.18 -6.87 -5.22
C GLU A 31 4.11 -7.02 -6.31
N VAL A 32 3.70 -5.90 -6.92
CA VAL A 32 2.77 -5.88 -8.05
C VAL A 32 3.51 -5.28 -9.24
N THR A 33 3.68 -6.08 -10.30
CA THR A 33 4.47 -5.69 -11.47
C THR A 33 3.61 -5.73 -12.73
N PRO A 34 3.40 -4.60 -13.43
CA PRO A 34 2.77 -4.61 -14.75
C PRO A 34 3.67 -5.32 -15.75
N THR A 35 3.08 -6.00 -16.74
CA THR A 35 3.80 -6.88 -17.66
C THR A 35 3.74 -6.43 -19.12
N ARG A 36 2.77 -5.56 -19.49
CA ARG A 36 2.53 -5.16 -20.87
C ARG A 36 2.86 -3.70 -21.16
N PHE A 37 2.42 -2.78 -20.31
CA PHE A 37 2.45 -1.34 -20.56
C PHE A 37 3.15 -0.56 -19.44
N ALA A 38 4.16 -1.18 -18.82
CA ALA A 38 5.01 -0.51 -17.83
C ALA A 38 5.63 0.77 -18.44
N ASN A 39 5.34 1.92 -17.84
CA ASN A 39 5.74 3.25 -18.34
C ASN A 39 6.59 4.05 -17.34
N GLY A 40 6.91 3.47 -16.19
CA GLY A 40 7.80 4.06 -15.19
C GLY A 40 7.24 5.25 -14.39
N ARG A 41 6.10 5.83 -14.80
CA ARG A 41 5.48 6.98 -14.12
C ARG A 41 4.21 6.56 -13.38
N ASN A 42 3.17 6.20 -14.13
CA ASN A 42 1.87 5.83 -13.58
C ASN A 42 1.70 4.31 -13.57
N CYS A 43 1.97 3.63 -14.69
CA CYS A 43 1.95 2.18 -14.76
C CYS A 43 3.35 1.64 -14.41
N ARG A 44 3.58 1.40 -13.11
CA ARG A 44 4.88 1.03 -12.57
C ARG A 44 4.77 -0.14 -11.60
N LYS A 45 5.91 -0.75 -11.28
CA LYS A 45 6.00 -1.73 -10.20
C LYS A 45 5.70 -1.07 -8.86
N LEU A 46 4.92 -1.74 -8.03
CA LEU A 46 4.67 -1.38 -6.63
C LEU A 46 5.33 -2.39 -5.71
N TYR A 47 6.05 -1.91 -4.70
CA TYR A 47 6.84 -2.74 -3.80
C TYR A 47 6.52 -2.43 -2.34
N VAL A 48 5.69 -3.28 -1.73
CA VAL A 48 5.14 -3.08 -0.38
C VAL A 48 5.63 -4.19 0.53
N THR A 49 6.81 -3.97 1.14
CA THR A 49 7.45 -4.96 2.03
C THR A 49 7.44 -4.59 3.50
N ARG A 50 6.88 -3.42 3.82
CA ARG A 50 6.74 -2.90 5.18
C ARG A 50 5.45 -2.10 5.32
N PRO A 51 4.94 -1.95 6.54
CA PRO A 51 3.66 -1.26 6.77
C PRO A 51 3.61 0.22 6.37
N ASP A 52 4.75 0.90 6.33
CA ASP A 52 4.91 2.31 5.99
C ASP A 52 5.55 2.50 4.60
N ALA A 53 5.40 1.51 3.71
CA ALA A 53 5.97 1.57 2.37
C ALA A 53 5.42 2.76 1.58
N PRO A 54 6.27 3.50 0.84
CA PRO A 54 5.86 4.70 0.12
C PRO A 54 4.86 4.41 -1.02
N ASP A 55 4.87 3.19 -1.56
CA ASP A 55 3.95 2.77 -2.63
C ASP A 55 2.53 2.43 -2.13
N ALA A 56 2.33 2.23 -0.82
CA ALA A 56 1.04 1.90 -0.24
C ALA A 56 0.32 3.14 0.28
N PHE A 57 -1.02 3.12 0.25
CA PHE A 57 -1.85 4.09 0.96
C PHE A 57 -1.70 3.93 2.47
N LEU A 58 -1.30 4.99 3.16
CA LEU A 58 -1.00 4.96 4.59
C LEU A 58 -2.12 5.56 5.47
N PHE A 59 -2.96 6.41 4.88
CA PHE A 59 -4.10 7.08 5.51
C PHE A 59 -5.13 7.46 4.43
N PRO A 60 -6.40 7.75 4.78
CA PRO A 60 -7.45 8.01 3.78
C PRO A 60 -7.16 9.15 2.80
N GLY A 61 -6.46 10.19 3.24
CA GLY A 61 -6.07 11.34 2.40
C GLY A 61 -4.82 11.13 1.55
N ASP A 62 -4.25 9.93 1.50
CA ASP A 62 -2.98 9.62 0.80
C ASP A 62 -3.18 9.41 -0.71
N THR A 63 -3.89 10.32 -1.39
CA THR A 63 -4.48 10.10 -2.72
C THR A 63 -3.49 10.18 -3.90
N GLY A 64 -2.24 10.58 -3.66
CA GLY A 64 -1.23 10.79 -4.72
C GLY A 64 -0.49 9.53 -5.19
N LYS A 65 -0.91 8.34 -4.75
CA LYS A 65 -0.14 7.10 -4.92
C LYS A 65 -0.66 6.16 -6.01
N ASN A 66 -1.75 6.55 -6.67
CA ASN A 66 -2.32 5.77 -7.77
C ASN A 66 -1.25 5.42 -8.82
N ALA A 67 -1.36 4.21 -9.35
CA ALA A 67 -0.46 3.67 -10.34
C ALA A 67 -1.26 3.26 -11.59
N ASP A 68 -1.82 4.27 -12.25
CA ASP A 68 -2.78 4.06 -13.33
C ASP A 68 -2.14 3.39 -14.55
N CYS A 69 -2.74 2.27 -14.96
CA CYS A 69 -2.39 1.51 -16.15
C CYS A 69 -3.53 1.52 -17.17
N ARG A 70 -3.22 1.10 -18.40
CA ARG A 70 -4.25 0.87 -19.41
C ARG A 70 -5.21 -0.25 -18.96
N PRO A 71 -6.48 -0.25 -19.42
CA PRO A 71 -7.43 -1.29 -19.05
C PRO A 71 -7.03 -2.72 -19.44
N ASP A 72 -6.18 -2.89 -20.46
CA ASP A 72 -5.71 -4.18 -20.98
C ASP A 72 -4.37 -4.65 -20.38
N GLU A 73 -3.93 -4.01 -19.29
CA GLU A 73 -2.73 -4.38 -18.53
C GLU A 73 -2.89 -5.74 -17.83
N VAL A 74 -1.77 -6.44 -17.64
CA VAL A 74 -1.73 -7.69 -16.88
C VAL A 74 -0.68 -7.54 -15.78
N PHE A 75 -1.04 -7.88 -14.55
CA PHE A 75 -0.16 -7.75 -13.39
C PHE A 75 0.31 -9.11 -12.90
N ASN A 76 1.61 -9.20 -12.60
CA ASN A 76 2.15 -10.25 -11.75
C ASN A 76 2.07 -9.78 -10.29
N VAL A 77 1.47 -10.60 -9.43
CA VAL A 77 1.40 -10.35 -7.99
C VAL A 77 2.25 -11.40 -7.28
N VAL A 78 3.31 -10.96 -6.62
CA VAL A 78 4.23 -11.83 -5.88
C VAL A 78 4.06 -11.56 -4.39
N TYR A 79 3.62 -12.58 -3.67
CA TYR A 79 3.64 -12.57 -2.20
C TYR A 79 5.03 -12.96 -1.70
N CYS A 80 5.49 -12.30 -0.64
CA CYS A 80 6.83 -12.47 -0.07
C CYS A 80 7.97 -12.30 -1.11
N PRO A 81 8.01 -11.19 -1.86
CA PRO A 81 9.07 -10.95 -2.84
C PRO A 81 10.45 -10.92 -2.16
N GLY A 82 11.45 -11.49 -2.83
CA GLY A 82 12.81 -11.63 -2.27
C GLY A 82 13.02 -12.84 -1.35
N GLY A 83 12.01 -13.72 -1.21
CA GLY A 83 12.22 -15.09 -0.72
C GLY A 83 12.78 -15.16 0.71
N ARG A 84 11.95 -14.82 1.70
CA ARG A 84 12.13 -15.33 3.07
C ARG A 84 10.82 -15.93 3.53
N LEU A 85 10.49 -17.10 2.99
CA LEU A 85 9.63 -18.03 3.70
C LEU A 85 10.38 -18.36 5.00
N ARG A 86 9.90 -17.84 6.14
CA ARG A 86 10.35 -18.36 7.43
C ARG A 86 9.91 -19.82 7.45
N ALA A 87 10.88 -20.72 7.39
CA ALA A 87 10.69 -22.09 7.85
C ALA A 87 10.27 -22.07 9.33
#